data_AF-A0A1D2X2Y2-F1
#
_entry.id   AF-A0A1D2X2Y2-F1
#
_cell.length_a   1.000
_cell.length_b   1.000
_cell.length_c   1.000
_cell.angle_alpha   90.00
_cell.angle_beta   90.00
_cell.angle_gamma   90.00
#
_symmetry.space_group_name_H-M   'P 1'
#
loop_
_entity.id
_entity.type
_entity.pdbx_description
1 polymer ?
#
loop_
_entity_poly.entity_id
_entity_poly.type
_entity_poly.pdbx_seq_one_letter_code
_entity_poly.pdbx_strand_id
1 'polypeptide(L)'
;MVSPLEKYYDKFEDYEKIAIRYNVKIEGPALKPEDDPEVVEILPAEEGIKRTLALDVLYGDKDKCDADTEKALEAGEDPIDLINNALMKGMDGVSALYTKGEFFLPDLMLAGDAMMSGVALCEAKLGHKADAKAKVVTCAVEGDPHDIGKNLIVMFLNANGYEPIDLGRDVPNTEVVKAVQEHEPALVTATALMTTTMTAFGKIIALMQEAGLDTPIGCGGGAVRRDFVEESPQTFYGVEAYHVPKLADAIVDDGKTWEDIRNEYADIVGEYVAAYS
;
A
#
# COMPACT_ATOMS: atom_id res chain seq x y z
N MET A 1 0.69 15.62 -42.41
CA MET A 1 1.89 14.91 -42.88
C MET A 1 1.64 13.44 -42.57
N VAL A 2 1.54 12.59 -43.58
CA VAL A 2 1.18 11.17 -43.40
C VAL A 2 2.37 10.43 -42.78
N SER A 3 2.10 9.54 -41.82
CA SER A 3 3.15 8.73 -41.18
C SER A 3 3.89 7.89 -42.22
N PRO A 4 5.24 7.89 -42.27
CA PRO A 4 6.01 6.99 -43.13
C PRO A 4 5.70 5.49 -42.92
N LEU A 5 5.03 5.16 -41.81
CA LEU A 5 4.61 3.81 -41.45
C LEU A 5 3.27 3.40 -42.07
N GLU A 6 2.49 4.33 -42.64
CA GLU A 6 1.13 4.04 -43.13
C GLU A 6 1.11 2.97 -44.23
N LYS A 7 2.17 2.90 -45.04
CA LYS A 7 2.40 1.84 -46.06
C LYS A 7 2.53 0.41 -45.51
N TYR A 8 2.56 0.23 -44.19
CA TYR A 8 2.64 -1.07 -43.52
C TYR A 8 1.34 -1.46 -42.80
N TYR A 9 0.42 -0.53 -42.50
CA TYR A 9 -0.80 -0.85 -41.75
C TYR A 9 -1.78 -1.70 -42.58
N ASP A 10 -1.87 -1.49 -43.89
CA ASP A 10 -2.76 -2.29 -44.74
C ASP A 10 -2.16 -3.64 -45.15
N LYS A 11 -0.95 -3.98 -44.70
CA LYS A 11 -0.22 -5.19 -45.13
C LYS A 11 -0.39 -6.39 -44.22
N PHE A 12 -1.03 -6.22 -43.06
CA PHE A 12 -1.18 -7.28 -42.08
C PHE A 12 -2.66 -7.55 -41.83
N GLU A 13 -3.13 -8.70 -42.28
CA GLU A 13 -4.49 -9.19 -42.00
C GLU A 13 -4.61 -9.74 -40.57
N ASP A 14 -3.48 -10.19 -40.00
CA ASP A 14 -3.37 -10.75 -38.66
C ASP A 14 -2.21 -10.10 -37.92
N TYR A 15 -2.55 -9.16 -37.03
CA TYR A 15 -1.60 -8.41 -36.22
C TYR A 15 -1.00 -9.24 -35.08
N GLU A 16 -1.57 -10.40 -34.73
CA GLU A 16 -1.00 -11.27 -33.68
C GLU A 16 0.35 -11.88 -34.08
N LYS A 17 0.63 -11.95 -35.39
CA LYS A 17 1.95 -12.35 -35.93
C LYS A 17 3.05 -11.31 -35.70
N ILE A 18 2.67 -10.08 -35.37
CA ILE A 18 3.59 -8.96 -35.14
C ILE A 18 3.76 -8.74 -33.64
N ALA A 19 2.64 -8.64 -32.92
CA ALA A 19 2.63 -8.40 -31.49
C ALA A 19 1.37 -9.01 -30.88
N ILE A 20 1.53 -9.60 -29.69
CA ILE A 20 0.43 -10.15 -28.92
C ILE A 20 0.16 -9.21 -27.75
N ARG A 21 -1.10 -8.78 -27.62
CA ARG A 21 -1.58 -8.05 -26.44
C ARG A 21 -1.91 -9.05 -25.33
N TYR A 22 -0.91 -9.48 -24.57
CA TYR A 22 -1.08 -10.49 -23.52
C TYR A 22 -2.11 -10.08 -22.48
N ASN A 23 -2.23 -8.79 -22.17
CA ASN A 23 -3.25 -8.29 -21.24
C ASN A 23 -4.68 -8.70 -21.68
N VAL A 24 -5.00 -8.61 -22.98
CA VAL A 24 -6.33 -9.01 -23.52
C VAL A 24 -6.53 -10.54 -23.49
N LYS A 25 -5.44 -11.31 -23.57
CA LYS A 25 -5.51 -12.78 -23.51
C LYS A 25 -5.65 -13.31 -22.07
N ILE A 26 -5.18 -12.54 -21.10
CA ILE A 26 -5.18 -12.91 -19.67
C ILE A 26 -6.43 -12.40 -18.98
N GLU A 27 -6.97 -11.25 -19.40
CA GLU A 27 -8.17 -10.64 -18.81
C GLU A 27 -9.33 -11.65 -18.76
N GLY A 28 -9.81 -11.89 -17.54
CA GLY A 28 -10.91 -12.80 -17.25
C GLY A 28 -12.27 -12.24 -17.65
N PRO A 29 -13.37 -12.95 -17.33
CA PRO A 29 -14.71 -12.39 -17.48
C PRO A 29 -14.85 -11.17 -16.55
N ALA A 30 -15.52 -10.12 -17.03
CA ALA A 30 -15.88 -8.99 -16.19
C ALA A 30 -16.89 -9.44 -15.12
N LEU A 31 -16.40 -9.64 -13.90
CA LEU A 31 -17.22 -9.80 -12.70
C LEU A 31 -17.50 -8.43 -12.10
N LYS A 32 -18.60 -8.32 -11.35
CA LYS A 32 -18.75 -7.15 -10.49
C LYS A 32 -17.77 -7.28 -9.32
N PRO A 33 -17.23 -6.16 -8.79
CA PRO A 33 -16.30 -6.19 -7.68
C PRO A 33 -16.81 -7.02 -6.48
N GLU A 34 -18.09 -6.87 -6.12
CA GLU A 34 -18.71 -7.56 -4.99
C GLU A 34 -19.03 -9.04 -5.23
N ASP A 35 -18.94 -9.51 -6.49
CA ASP A 35 -19.18 -10.91 -6.88
C ASP A 35 -17.87 -11.72 -6.95
N ASP A 36 -16.70 -11.08 -6.80
CA ASP A 36 -15.41 -11.79 -6.73
C ASP A 36 -15.38 -12.70 -5.48
N PRO A 37 -14.94 -13.99 -5.61
CA PRO A 37 -15.01 -14.94 -4.50
C PRO A 37 -14.28 -14.51 -3.22
N GLU A 38 -13.17 -13.79 -3.33
CA GLU A 38 -12.40 -13.32 -2.17
C GLU A 38 -13.05 -12.10 -1.54
N VAL A 39 -13.55 -11.17 -2.38
CA VAL A 39 -14.30 -10.00 -1.90
C VAL A 39 -15.58 -10.42 -1.17
N VAL A 40 -16.27 -11.47 -1.64
CA VAL A 40 -17.45 -12.03 -0.95
C VAL A 40 -17.12 -12.50 0.46
N GLU A 41 -15.94 -13.09 0.69
CA GLU A 41 -15.51 -13.55 2.01
C GLU A 41 -15.06 -12.40 2.93
N ILE A 42 -14.53 -11.33 2.34
CA ILE A 42 -14.06 -10.13 3.05
C ILE A 42 -15.21 -9.23 3.50
N LEU A 43 -16.17 -8.98 2.62
CA LEU A 43 -17.26 -8.04 2.88
C LEU A 43 -18.21 -8.56 3.97
N PRO A 44 -18.87 -7.67 4.73
CA PRO A 44 -19.91 -8.07 5.67
C PRO A 44 -20.99 -8.92 4.98
N ALA A 45 -21.22 -10.13 5.48
CA ALA A 45 -22.13 -11.10 4.86
C ALA A 45 -23.62 -10.73 5.02
N GLU A 46 -23.97 -10.06 6.11
CA GLU A 46 -25.34 -9.62 6.36
C GLU A 46 -25.64 -8.34 5.59
N GLU A 47 -26.77 -8.33 4.88
CA GLU A 47 -27.31 -7.12 4.26
C GLU A 47 -27.64 -6.08 5.34
N GLY A 48 -27.18 -4.85 5.15
CA GLY A 48 -27.34 -3.78 6.13
C GLY A 48 -26.41 -2.60 5.89
N ILE A 49 -26.33 -1.70 6.88
CA ILE A 49 -25.57 -0.46 6.76
C ILE A 49 -24.06 -0.71 6.62
N LYS A 50 -23.52 -1.71 7.34
CA LYS A 50 -22.09 -2.07 7.26
C LYS A 50 -21.71 -2.57 5.88
N ARG A 51 -22.53 -3.46 5.29
CA ARG A 51 -22.32 -3.94 3.92
C ARG A 51 -22.47 -2.80 2.91
N THR A 52 -23.43 -1.90 3.11
CA THR A 52 -23.63 -0.72 2.26
C THR A 52 -22.39 0.16 2.24
N LEU A 53 -21.87 0.54 3.42
CA LEU A 53 -20.65 1.34 3.56
C LEU A 53 -19.42 0.66 2.97
N ALA A 54 -19.28 -0.66 3.17
CA ALA A 54 -18.19 -1.42 2.58
C ALA A 54 -18.25 -1.38 1.04
N LEU A 55 -19.46 -1.44 0.45
CA LEU A 55 -19.65 -1.29 -0.99
C LEU A 55 -19.37 0.14 -1.46
N ASP A 56 -19.75 1.17 -0.71
CA ASP A 56 -19.48 2.56 -1.08
C ASP A 56 -17.97 2.82 -1.20
N VAL A 57 -17.19 2.26 -0.28
CA VAL A 57 -15.73 2.25 -0.34
C VAL A 57 -15.22 1.41 -1.51
N LEU A 58 -15.75 0.20 -1.72
CA LEU A 58 -15.36 -0.69 -2.83
C LEU A 58 -15.53 -0.02 -4.20
N TYR A 59 -16.58 0.78 -4.36
CA TYR A 59 -16.87 1.53 -5.58
C TYR A 59 -16.20 2.91 -5.62
N GLY A 60 -15.53 3.34 -4.56
CA GLY A 60 -14.89 4.66 -4.46
C GLY A 60 -15.88 5.83 -4.51
N ASP A 61 -17.13 5.62 -4.10
CA ASP A 61 -18.17 6.65 -4.09
C ASP A 61 -18.15 7.40 -2.76
N LYS A 62 -17.29 8.43 -2.70
CA LYS A 62 -17.10 9.26 -1.52
C LYS A 62 -18.39 9.93 -1.05
N ASP A 63 -19.15 10.54 -1.96
CA ASP A 63 -20.35 11.31 -1.61
C ASP A 63 -21.41 10.39 -0.99
N LYS A 64 -21.53 9.17 -1.51
CA LYS A 64 -22.43 8.16 -0.96
C LYS A 64 -21.93 7.60 0.37
N CYS A 65 -20.63 7.29 0.46
CA CYS A 65 -19.98 6.84 1.69
C CYS A 65 -20.20 7.83 2.84
N ASP A 66 -20.01 9.13 2.60
CA ASP A 66 -20.23 10.19 3.59
C ASP A 66 -21.69 10.20 4.05
N ALA A 67 -22.64 10.21 3.11
CA ALA A 67 -24.06 10.26 3.41
C ALA A 67 -24.57 9.03 4.18
N ASP A 68 -24.10 7.83 3.83
CA ASP A 68 -24.49 6.59 4.50
C ASP A 68 -23.77 6.44 5.86
N THR A 69 -22.57 7.02 6.02
CA THR A 69 -21.85 7.07 7.31
C THR A 69 -22.60 7.98 8.29
N GLU A 70 -23.01 9.18 7.86
CA GLU A 70 -23.80 10.08 8.68
C GLU A 70 -25.11 9.42 9.15
N LYS A 71 -25.84 8.74 8.25
CA LYS A 71 -27.07 8.01 8.61
C LYS A 71 -26.80 6.92 9.65
N ALA A 72 -25.71 6.16 9.51
CA ALA A 72 -25.34 5.12 10.46
C ALA A 72 -25.09 5.71 11.86
N LEU A 73 -24.33 6.82 11.92
CA LEU A 73 -24.02 7.53 13.15
C LEU A 73 -25.25 8.19 13.80
N GLU A 74 -26.22 8.63 13.00
CA GLU A 74 -27.52 9.14 13.47
C GLU A 74 -28.42 8.02 14.00
N ALA A 75 -28.35 6.83 13.39
CA ALA A 75 -29.06 5.63 13.84
C ALA A 75 -28.50 5.03 15.14
N GLY A 76 -27.35 5.51 15.60
CA GLY A 76 -26.73 5.10 16.86
C GLY A 76 -25.76 3.93 16.73
N GLU A 77 -25.30 3.63 15.52
CA GLU A 77 -24.21 2.67 15.30
C GLU A 77 -22.91 3.16 15.98
N ASP A 78 -22.11 2.21 16.46
CA ASP A 78 -20.84 2.53 17.11
C ASP A 78 -19.79 2.98 16.06
N PRO A 79 -19.17 4.17 16.20
CA PRO A 79 -18.24 4.68 15.19
C PRO A 79 -17.02 3.78 14.97
N ILE A 80 -16.47 3.16 16.03
CA ILE A 80 -15.31 2.27 15.91
C ILE A 80 -15.69 0.98 15.18
N ASP A 81 -16.87 0.44 15.46
CA ASP A 81 -17.42 -0.70 14.74
C ASP A 81 -17.66 -0.39 13.24
N LEU A 82 -18.13 0.82 12.89
CA LEU A 82 -18.25 1.24 11.49
C LEU A 82 -16.90 1.33 10.78
N ILE A 83 -15.87 1.85 11.44
CA ILE A 83 -14.51 1.92 10.88
C ILE A 83 -14.02 0.49 10.60
N ASN A 84 -13.96 -0.36 11.62
CA ASN A 84 -13.29 -1.65 11.55
C ASN A 84 -14.07 -2.72 10.76
N ASN A 85 -15.40 -2.73 10.88
CA ASN A 85 -16.25 -3.79 10.32
C ASN A 85 -17.10 -3.34 9.13
N ALA A 86 -16.91 -2.12 8.62
CA ALA A 86 -17.55 -1.66 7.39
C ALA A 86 -16.57 -0.97 6.45
N LEU A 87 -16.04 0.21 6.82
CA LEU A 87 -15.18 1.02 5.96
C LEU A 87 -13.88 0.29 5.60
N MET A 88 -13.18 -0.26 6.60
CA MET A 88 -11.97 -1.06 6.38
C MET A 88 -12.25 -2.32 5.56
N LYS A 89 -13.43 -2.96 5.74
CA LYS A 89 -13.81 -4.14 4.94
C LYS A 89 -14.02 -3.83 3.46
N GLY A 90 -14.52 -2.64 3.14
CA GLY A 90 -14.52 -2.16 1.76
C GLY A 90 -13.11 -2.05 1.19
N MET A 91 -12.19 -1.46 1.96
CA MET A 91 -10.80 -1.27 1.53
C MET A 91 -9.99 -2.57 1.44
N ASP A 92 -10.26 -3.53 2.32
CA ASP A 92 -9.72 -4.91 2.23
C ASP A 92 -10.11 -5.54 0.87
N GLY A 93 -11.38 -5.37 0.44
CA GLY A 93 -11.87 -5.88 -0.84
C GLY A 93 -11.19 -5.20 -2.04
N VAL A 94 -11.03 -3.87 -1.99
CA VAL A 94 -10.29 -3.11 -3.01
C VAL A 94 -8.85 -3.58 -3.13
N SER A 95 -8.20 -3.83 -1.98
CA SER A 95 -6.82 -4.33 -1.94
C SER A 95 -6.70 -5.71 -2.58
N ALA A 96 -7.65 -6.62 -2.32
CA ALA A 96 -7.70 -7.94 -2.95
C ALA A 96 -7.82 -7.85 -4.48
N LEU A 97 -8.74 -7.01 -4.99
CA LEU A 97 -8.92 -6.80 -6.43
C LEU A 97 -7.70 -6.14 -7.08
N TYR A 98 -7.02 -5.23 -6.37
CA TYR A 98 -5.79 -4.60 -6.85
C TYR A 98 -4.66 -5.61 -7.00
N THR A 99 -4.45 -6.48 -6.01
CA THR A 99 -3.42 -7.53 -6.09
C THR A 99 -3.72 -8.56 -7.19
N LYS A 100 -4.99 -8.84 -7.49
CA LYS A 100 -5.40 -9.66 -8.64
C LYS A 100 -5.19 -8.98 -10.00
N GLY A 101 -4.93 -7.68 -10.02
CA GLY A 101 -4.84 -6.88 -11.24
C GLY A 101 -6.19 -6.59 -11.89
N GLU A 102 -7.29 -6.74 -11.16
CA GLU A 102 -8.64 -6.36 -11.60
C GLU A 102 -8.93 -4.88 -11.35
N PHE A 103 -8.40 -4.35 -10.24
CA PHE A 103 -8.40 -2.92 -9.95
C PHE A 103 -7.04 -2.30 -10.24
N PHE A 104 -7.05 -1.02 -10.59
CA PHE A 104 -5.85 -0.25 -10.85
C PHE A 104 -5.65 0.83 -9.78
N LEU A 105 -4.51 1.51 -9.86
CA LEU A 105 -4.15 2.56 -8.92
C LEU A 105 -5.24 3.65 -8.76
N PRO A 106 -5.93 4.13 -9.82
CA PRO A 106 -7.01 5.11 -9.64
C PRO A 106 -8.16 4.60 -8.77
N ASP A 107 -8.54 3.33 -8.90
CA ASP A 107 -9.63 2.73 -8.13
C ASP A 107 -9.29 2.72 -6.63
N LEU A 108 -8.05 2.34 -6.32
CA LEU A 108 -7.52 2.36 -4.97
C LEU A 108 -7.47 3.77 -4.37
N MET A 109 -7.12 4.78 -5.16
CA MET A 109 -7.13 6.19 -4.72
C MET A 109 -8.55 6.67 -4.38
N LEU A 110 -9.52 6.36 -5.24
CA LEU A 110 -10.92 6.74 -5.01
C LEU A 110 -11.51 6.04 -3.79
N ALA A 111 -11.24 4.74 -3.63
CA ALA A 111 -11.64 3.98 -2.46
C ALA A 111 -11.00 4.50 -1.16
N GLY A 112 -9.70 4.80 -1.19
CA GLY A 112 -8.99 5.38 -0.06
C GLY A 112 -9.57 6.74 0.36
N ASP A 113 -9.88 7.61 -0.60
CA ASP A 113 -10.51 8.90 -0.33
C ASP A 113 -11.92 8.74 0.28
N ALA A 114 -12.73 7.80 -0.22
CA ALA A 114 -14.05 7.48 0.32
C ALA A 114 -13.96 6.92 1.75
N MET A 115 -13.04 5.98 1.99
CA MET A 115 -12.82 5.38 3.31
C MET A 115 -12.37 6.43 4.32
N MET A 116 -11.34 7.22 4.00
CA MET A 116 -10.80 8.22 4.93
C MET A 116 -11.80 9.33 5.25
N SER A 117 -12.68 9.67 4.31
CA SER A 117 -13.78 10.61 4.55
C SER A 117 -14.79 10.06 5.56
N GLY A 118 -15.21 8.80 5.40
CA GLY A 118 -16.08 8.11 6.38
C GLY A 118 -15.43 7.97 7.76
N VAL A 119 -14.13 7.65 7.82
CA VAL A 119 -13.37 7.60 9.08
C VAL A 119 -13.37 8.96 9.76
N ALA A 120 -13.14 10.05 9.03
CA ALA A 120 -13.14 11.41 9.59
C ALA A 120 -14.50 11.78 10.21
N LEU A 121 -15.62 11.35 9.61
CA LEU A 121 -16.96 11.52 10.19
C LEU A 121 -17.14 10.73 11.48
N CYS A 122 -16.64 9.48 11.52
CA CYS A 122 -16.66 8.65 12.71
C CYS A 122 -15.81 9.25 13.84
N GLU A 123 -14.59 9.72 13.54
CA GLU A 123 -13.71 10.42 14.49
C GLU A 123 -14.33 11.72 15.02
N ALA A 124 -15.01 12.48 14.17
CA ALA A 124 -15.73 13.69 14.58
C ALA A 124 -16.84 13.36 15.60
N LYS A 125 -17.52 12.22 15.45
CA LYS A 125 -18.51 11.73 16.42
C LYS A 125 -17.86 11.24 17.71
N LEU A 126 -16.71 10.58 17.63
CA LEU A 126 -15.92 10.09 18.77
C LEU A 126 -15.26 11.22 19.58
N GLY A 127 -14.99 12.36 18.94
CA GLY A 127 -14.27 13.49 19.53
C GLY A 127 -12.75 13.28 19.69
N HIS A 128 -12.22 12.19 19.13
CA HIS A 128 -10.80 11.86 19.07
C HIS A 128 -10.53 10.99 17.84
N LYS A 129 -9.24 10.85 17.48
CA LYS A 129 -8.83 9.96 16.40
C LYS A 129 -8.99 8.50 16.81
N ALA A 130 -9.28 7.64 15.84
CA ALA A 130 -9.20 6.20 16.04
C ALA A 130 -7.73 5.78 16.23
N ASP A 131 -7.50 4.75 17.03
CA ASP A 131 -6.16 4.20 17.21
C ASP A 131 -5.70 3.53 15.91
N ALA A 132 -4.52 3.92 15.41
CA ALA A 132 -3.88 3.24 14.29
C ALA A 132 -3.21 1.94 14.77
N LYS A 133 -3.06 0.95 13.86
CA LYS A 133 -2.37 -0.32 14.15
C LYS A 133 -0.95 -0.09 14.68
N ALA A 134 -0.18 0.71 13.95
CA ALA A 134 1.16 1.16 14.31
C ALA A 134 1.57 2.37 13.47
N LYS A 135 2.64 3.03 13.89
CA LYS A 135 3.30 4.08 13.10
C LYS A 135 4.33 3.48 12.16
N VAL A 136 4.41 4.02 10.95
CA VAL A 136 5.43 3.66 9.95
C VAL A 136 6.08 4.94 9.44
N VAL A 137 7.39 5.09 9.63
CA VAL A 137 8.13 6.24 9.08
C VAL A 137 8.46 5.97 7.62
N THR A 138 8.21 6.93 6.74
CA THR A 138 8.46 6.78 5.30
C THR A 138 9.18 7.98 4.69
N CYS A 139 10.17 7.72 3.84
CA CYS A 139 10.95 8.77 3.18
C CYS A 139 11.52 8.34 1.83
N ALA A 140 11.70 9.31 0.92
CA ALA A 140 12.72 9.22 -0.11
C ALA A 140 14.04 9.76 0.43
N VAL A 141 15.11 8.97 0.27
CA VAL A 141 16.38 9.18 0.96
C VAL A 141 17.11 10.45 0.53
N GLU A 142 18.11 10.86 1.32
CA GLU A 142 18.99 11.99 1.06
C GLU A 142 19.54 12.00 -0.38
N GLY A 143 19.39 13.13 -1.06
CA GLY A 143 19.80 13.34 -2.45
C GLY A 143 18.84 12.79 -3.49
N ASP A 144 17.72 12.16 -3.10
CA ASP A 144 16.75 11.57 -4.03
C ASP A 144 15.42 12.35 -4.07
N PRO A 145 15.09 13.01 -5.20
CA PRO A 145 13.86 13.81 -5.32
C PRO A 145 12.63 12.98 -5.72
N HIS A 146 12.77 11.67 -5.97
CA HIS A 146 11.69 10.83 -6.48
C HIS A 146 10.80 10.31 -5.33
N ASP A 147 9.54 10.72 -5.32
CA ASP A 147 8.61 10.48 -4.22
C ASP A 147 7.38 9.64 -4.59
N ILE A 148 7.19 9.28 -5.86
CA ILE A 148 6.00 8.51 -6.31
C ILE A 148 5.88 7.19 -5.54
N GLY A 149 6.95 6.38 -5.46
CA GLY A 149 6.92 5.11 -4.74
C GLY A 149 6.63 5.28 -3.25
N LYS A 150 7.24 6.29 -2.61
CA LYS A 150 6.98 6.65 -1.21
C LYS A 150 5.53 7.11 -1.00
N ASN A 151 4.97 7.90 -1.91
CA ASN A 151 3.57 8.34 -1.85
C ASN A 151 2.60 7.16 -1.98
N LEU A 152 2.92 6.16 -2.82
CA LEU A 152 2.17 4.91 -2.89
C LEU A 152 2.20 4.17 -1.55
N ILE A 153 3.36 4.07 -0.91
CA ILE A 153 3.50 3.45 0.41
C ILE A 153 2.62 4.17 1.45
N VAL A 154 2.64 5.51 1.50
CA VAL A 154 1.76 6.30 2.38
C VAL A 154 0.29 5.96 2.15
N MET A 155 -0.12 5.90 0.89
CA MET A 155 -1.50 5.56 0.52
C MET A 155 -1.86 4.14 0.98
N PHE A 156 -1.02 3.14 0.72
CA PHE A 156 -1.26 1.75 1.15
C PHE A 156 -1.29 1.61 2.68
N LEU A 157 -0.46 2.36 3.41
CA LEU A 157 -0.47 2.36 4.87
C LEU A 157 -1.78 2.94 5.43
N ASN A 158 -2.21 4.12 4.95
CA ASN A 158 -3.49 4.71 5.35
C ASN A 158 -4.67 3.77 5.05
N ALA A 159 -4.67 3.18 3.85
CA ALA A 159 -5.67 2.21 3.41
C ALA A 159 -5.81 1.00 4.35
N ASN A 160 -4.73 0.62 5.03
CA ASN A 160 -4.66 -0.59 5.87
C ASN A 160 -4.65 -0.26 7.38
N GLY A 161 -4.99 0.97 7.77
CA GLY A 161 -5.13 1.39 9.17
C GLY A 161 -3.83 1.70 9.91
N TYR A 162 -2.74 1.94 9.18
CA TYR A 162 -1.46 2.41 9.74
C TYR A 162 -1.40 3.93 9.78
N GLU A 163 -0.54 4.47 10.66
CA GLU A 163 -0.22 5.90 10.71
C GLU A 163 1.13 6.15 9.99
N PRO A 164 1.13 6.58 8.72
CA PRO A 164 2.36 6.95 8.04
C PRO A 164 2.90 8.29 8.54
N ILE A 165 4.14 8.29 9.03
CA ILE A 165 4.93 9.50 9.31
C ILE A 165 5.78 9.79 8.07
N ASP A 166 5.23 10.62 7.17
CA ASP A 166 5.86 10.97 5.90
C ASP A 166 6.87 12.11 6.06
N LEU A 167 8.16 11.78 5.94
CA LEU A 167 9.25 12.76 6.00
C LEU A 167 9.47 13.47 4.65
N GLY A 168 8.80 13.03 3.58
CA GLY A 168 8.94 13.59 2.25
C GLY A 168 10.14 13.04 1.47
N ARG A 169 10.84 13.92 0.76
CA ARG A 169 11.92 13.58 -0.18
C ARG A 169 13.18 14.38 0.10
N ASP A 170 14.32 13.89 -0.39
CA ASP A 170 15.64 14.46 -0.08
C ASP A 170 15.87 14.54 1.44
N VAL A 171 15.47 13.47 2.16
CA VAL A 171 15.44 13.47 3.62
C VAL A 171 16.84 13.18 4.18
N PRO A 172 17.44 14.09 4.97
CA PRO A 172 18.74 13.85 5.61
C PRO A 172 18.72 12.59 6.48
N ASN A 173 19.80 11.81 6.45
CA ASN A 173 19.87 10.55 7.20
C ASN A 173 19.64 10.74 8.71
N THR A 174 20.09 11.87 9.28
CA THR A 174 19.90 12.21 10.69
C THR A 174 18.44 12.53 11.04
N GLU A 175 17.66 13.01 10.08
CA GLU A 175 16.23 13.29 10.27
C GLU A 175 15.42 12.00 10.36
N VAL A 176 15.78 10.98 9.58
CA VAL A 176 15.19 9.64 9.71
C VAL A 176 15.42 9.08 11.12
N VAL A 177 16.65 9.14 11.62
CA VAL A 177 17.00 8.66 12.97
C VAL A 177 16.21 9.41 14.05
N LYS A 178 16.11 10.73 13.92
CA LYS A 178 15.32 11.56 14.84
C LYS A 178 13.83 11.16 14.81
N ALA A 179 13.27 10.93 13.63
CA ALA A 179 11.87 10.52 13.49
C ALA A 179 11.62 9.15 14.13
N VAL A 180 12.56 8.20 14.01
CA VAL A 180 12.47 6.90 14.68
C VAL A 180 12.49 7.07 16.21
N GLN A 181 13.35 7.93 16.75
CA GLN A 181 13.40 8.22 18.18
C GLN A 181 12.13 8.91 18.71
N GLU A 182 11.56 9.82 17.93
CA GLU A 182 10.39 10.62 18.34
C GLU A 182 9.08 9.84 18.24
N HIS A 183 8.93 9.01 17.21
CA HIS A 183 7.67 8.36 16.89
C HIS A 183 7.62 6.88 17.25
N GLU A 184 8.76 6.26 17.56
CA GLU A 184 8.89 4.83 17.89
C GLU A 184 8.12 3.93 16.90
N PRO A 185 8.37 4.05 15.58
CA PRO A 185 7.60 3.32 14.58
C PRO A 185 7.92 1.83 14.61
N ALA A 186 6.95 1.02 14.19
CA ALA A 186 7.14 -0.43 14.02
C ALA A 186 8.03 -0.76 12.81
N LEU A 187 8.00 0.11 11.79
CA LEU A 187 8.72 -0.07 10.53
C LEU A 187 9.18 1.29 9.99
N VAL A 188 10.35 1.31 9.35
CA VAL A 188 10.77 2.39 8.46
C VAL A 188 10.72 1.90 7.02
N THR A 189 10.21 2.70 6.10
CA THR A 189 10.33 2.44 4.66
C THR A 189 11.16 3.54 4.01
N ALA A 190 12.18 3.17 3.24
CA ALA A 190 13.06 4.12 2.57
C ALA A 190 13.16 3.81 1.07
N THR A 191 12.97 4.82 0.22
CA THR A 191 13.00 4.65 -1.24
C THR A 191 14.17 5.37 -1.89
N ALA A 192 14.79 4.75 -2.90
CA ALA A 192 15.79 5.38 -3.76
C ALA A 192 15.58 4.97 -5.23
N LEU A 193 15.70 5.91 -6.17
CA LEU A 193 15.57 5.66 -7.61
C LEU A 193 16.87 5.84 -8.39
N MET A 194 17.94 6.31 -7.74
CA MET A 194 19.26 6.48 -8.35
C MET A 194 20.32 5.60 -7.68
N THR A 195 21.25 5.07 -8.45
CA THR A 195 22.37 4.29 -7.91
C THR A 195 23.28 5.10 -7.00
N THR A 196 23.31 6.42 -7.18
CA THR A 196 24.07 7.34 -6.32
C THR A 196 23.44 7.52 -4.94
N THR A 197 22.13 7.35 -4.81
CA THR A 197 21.37 7.64 -3.58
C THR A 197 21.12 6.38 -2.73
N MET A 198 21.15 5.17 -3.31
CA MET A 198 20.95 3.92 -2.53
C MET A 198 21.93 3.75 -1.37
N THR A 199 23.13 4.37 -1.45
CA THR A 199 24.13 4.33 -0.36
C THR A 199 23.63 4.98 0.94
N ALA A 200 22.55 5.75 0.89
CA ALA A 200 21.89 6.30 2.07
C ALA A 200 21.37 5.22 3.02
N PHE A 201 20.88 4.07 2.51
CA PHE A 201 20.33 3.01 3.37
C PHE A 201 21.33 2.54 4.42
N GLY A 202 22.56 2.19 4.00
CA GLY A 202 23.62 1.78 4.93
C GLY A 202 24.05 2.88 5.90
N LYS A 203 23.96 4.17 5.49
CA LYS A 203 24.27 5.31 6.37
C LYS A 203 23.20 5.49 7.45
N ILE A 204 21.92 5.34 7.09
CA ILE A 204 20.80 5.39 8.04
C ILE A 204 20.98 4.28 9.08
N ILE A 205 21.24 3.05 8.64
CA ILE A 205 21.46 1.91 9.54
C ILE A 205 22.63 2.14 10.49
N ALA A 206 23.78 2.63 9.98
CA ALA A 206 24.92 2.93 10.84
C ALA A 206 24.55 3.93 11.95
N LEU A 207 23.82 5.00 11.61
CA LEU A 207 23.38 6.00 12.59
C LEU A 207 22.32 5.44 13.56
N MET A 208 21.42 4.59 13.09
CA MET A 208 20.41 3.92 13.93
C MET A 208 21.09 2.99 14.96
N GLN A 209 22.09 2.22 14.53
CA GLN A 209 22.88 1.37 15.43
C GLN A 209 23.68 2.16 16.45
N GLU A 210 24.31 3.27 16.05
CA GLU A 210 25.00 4.18 16.98
C GLU A 210 24.04 4.77 18.03
N ALA A 211 22.78 4.99 17.65
CA ALA A 211 21.72 5.47 18.52
C ALA A 211 21.03 4.35 19.34
N GLY A 212 21.38 3.08 19.14
CA GLY A 212 20.76 1.93 19.81
C GLY A 212 19.32 1.64 19.37
N LEU A 213 18.99 1.95 18.11
CA LEU A 213 17.67 1.71 17.51
C LEU A 213 17.70 0.41 16.69
N ASP A 214 16.68 -0.42 16.88
CA ASP A 214 16.56 -1.73 16.23
C ASP A 214 15.36 -1.84 15.27
N THR A 215 14.65 -0.73 15.03
CA THR A 215 13.51 -0.72 14.10
C THR A 215 13.93 -1.18 12.69
N PRO A 216 13.23 -2.17 12.09
CA PRO A 216 13.58 -2.67 10.78
C PRO A 216 13.33 -1.63 9.67
N ILE A 217 14.11 -1.69 8.58
CA ILE A 217 13.97 -0.82 7.41
C ILE A 217 13.65 -1.63 6.15
N GLY A 218 12.48 -1.41 5.57
CA GLY A 218 12.16 -1.85 4.21
C GLY A 218 12.74 -0.88 3.18
N CYS A 219 13.73 -1.34 2.40
CA CYS A 219 14.39 -0.51 1.38
C CYS A 219 13.92 -0.91 -0.02
N GLY A 220 13.47 0.05 -0.83
CA GLY A 220 12.93 -0.22 -2.17
C GLY A 220 13.20 0.89 -3.19
N GLY A 221 12.67 0.70 -4.39
CA GLY A 221 12.77 1.64 -5.51
C GLY A 221 13.52 1.08 -6.72
N GLY A 222 13.32 1.68 -7.89
CA GLY A 222 13.68 1.08 -9.18
C GLY A 222 15.19 0.88 -9.43
N ALA A 223 16.07 1.55 -8.68
CA ALA A 223 17.52 1.30 -8.74
C ALA A 223 18.00 0.25 -7.71
N VAL A 224 17.13 -0.15 -6.77
CA VAL A 224 17.47 -0.95 -5.60
C VAL A 224 17.28 -2.43 -5.90
N ARG A 225 18.16 -3.25 -5.33
CA ARG A 225 18.14 -4.71 -5.46
C ARG A 225 18.36 -5.36 -4.09
N ARG A 226 17.90 -6.60 -3.98
CA ARG A 226 17.99 -7.39 -2.75
C ARG A 226 19.42 -7.56 -2.23
N ASP A 227 20.32 -7.95 -3.12
CA ASP A 227 21.74 -8.18 -2.80
C ASP A 227 22.37 -6.95 -2.13
N PHE A 228 22.11 -5.75 -2.65
CA PHE A 228 22.60 -4.51 -2.06
C PHE A 228 21.99 -4.20 -0.68
N VAL A 229 20.67 -4.36 -0.54
CA VAL A 229 19.96 -4.01 0.71
C VAL A 229 20.36 -4.94 1.84
N GLU A 230 20.43 -6.25 1.56
CA GLU A 230 20.60 -7.29 2.58
C GLU A 230 22.05 -7.47 3.05
N GLU A 231 23.02 -6.74 2.47
CA GLU A 231 24.38 -6.60 3.00
C GLU A 231 24.42 -5.91 4.37
N SER A 232 23.44 -5.05 4.65
CA SER A 232 23.31 -4.36 5.95
C SER A 232 22.38 -5.15 6.87
N PRO A 233 22.61 -5.21 8.19
CA PRO A 233 21.62 -5.76 9.14
C PRO A 233 20.41 -4.83 9.27
N GLN A 234 19.33 -5.31 9.90
CA GLN A 234 18.08 -4.55 10.16
C GLN A 234 17.30 -4.11 8.91
N THR A 235 17.81 -4.34 7.71
CA THR A 235 17.12 -4.01 6.45
C THR A 235 16.41 -5.22 5.85
N PHE A 236 15.47 -5.01 4.96
CA PHE A 236 15.01 -6.02 4.01
C PHE A 236 14.60 -5.35 2.70
N TYR A 237 14.67 -6.07 1.59
CA TYR A 237 14.31 -5.52 0.29
C TYR A 237 12.79 -5.48 0.10
N GLY A 238 12.23 -4.28 -0.08
CA GLY A 238 10.84 -4.07 -0.46
C GLY A 238 10.70 -4.10 -1.98
N VAL A 239 9.91 -5.06 -2.48
CA VAL A 239 9.74 -5.27 -3.93
C VAL A 239 8.67 -4.36 -4.50
N GLU A 240 7.46 -4.42 -3.96
CA GLU A 240 6.32 -3.62 -4.39
C GLU A 240 5.73 -2.81 -3.23
N ALA A 241 5.20 -1.62 -3.53
CA ALA A 241 4.63 -0.74 -2.51
C ALA A 241 3.43 -1.36 -1.77
N TYR A 242 2.61 -2.15 -2.48
CA TYR A 242 1.43 -2.80 -1.90
C TYR A 242 1.76 -4.01 -1.01
N HIS A 243 3.02 -4.46 -0.99
CA HIS A 243 3.46 -5.48 -0.01
C HIS A 243 3.63 -4.89 1.39
N VAL A 244 3.86 -3.57 1.50
CA VAL A 244 4.24 -2.92 2.77
C VAL A 244 3.23 -3.17 3.89
N PRO A 245 1.89 -3.07 3.67
CA PRO A 245 0.93 -3.39 4.72
C PRO A 245 1.05 -4.81 5.28
N LYS A 246 1.18 -5.83 4.41
CA LYS A 246 1.34 -7.23 4.84
C LYS A 246 2.66 -7.45 5.60
N LEU A 247 3.73 -6.78 5.18
CA LEU A 247 5.02 -6.81 5.88
C LEU A 247 4.94 -6.11 7.24
N ALA A 248 4.18 -5.01 7.34
CA ALA A 248 3.93 -4.33 8.60
C ALA A 248 3.05 -5.19 9.52
N ASP A 249 2.01 -5.85 9.00
CA ASP A 249 1.15 -6.77 9.76
C ASP A 249 2.00 -7.92 10.32
N ALA A 250 2.91 -8.50 9.53
CA ALA A 250 3.83 -9.53 10.02
C ALA A 250 4.75 -9.04 11.16
N ILE A 251 5.15 -7.78 11.18
CA ILE A 251 5.95 -7.21 12.29
C ILE A 251 5.07 -6.97 13.52
N VAL A 252 3.90 -6.37 13.33
CA VAL A 252 3.04 -5.88 14.42
C VAL A 252 2.24 -7.02 15.05
N ASP A 253 1.64 -7.88 14.24
CA ASP A 253 0.71 -8.92 14.69
C ASP A 253 1.43 -10.24 14.99
N ASP A 254 2.37 -10.63 14.12
CA ASP A 254 3.10 -11.91 14.26
C ASP A 254 4.44 -11.77 15.00
N GLY A 255 4.89 -10.53 15.26
CA GLY A 255 6.17 -10.26 15.92
C GLY A 255 7.40 -10.66 15.11
N LYS A 256 7.27 -10.74 13.77
CA LYS A 256 8.39 -11.12 12.89
C LYS A 256 9.49 -10.08 12.89
N THR A 257 10.73 -10.57 12.87
CA THR A 257 11.93 -9.74 12.74
C THR A 257 12.27 -9.47 11.27
N TRP A 258 13.23 -8.58 11.02
CA TRP A 258 13.75 -8.38 9.67
C TRP A 258 14.40 -9.64 9.08
N GLU A 259 14.93 -10.55 9.90
CA GLU A 259 15.47 -11.83 9.45
C GLU A 259 14.36 -12.76 8.96
N ASP A 260 13.26 -12.83 9.73
CA ASP A 260 12.08 -13.62 9.34
C ASP A 260 11.49 -13.10 8.04
N ILE A 261 11.39 -11.77 7.88
CA ILE A 261 10.93 -11.16 6.61
C ILE A 261 11.80 -11.57 5.43
N ARG A 262 13.13 -11.59 5.57
CA ARG A 262 14.03 -12.00 4.47
C ARG A 262 13.84 -13.46 4.07
N ASN A 263 13.51 -14.32 5.03
CA ASN A 263 13.36 -15.75 4.81
C ASN A 263 11.96 -16.14 4.31
N GLU A 264 10.95 -15.38 4.73
CA GLU A 264 9.52 -15.72 4.54
C GLU A 264 8.80 -14.69 3.68
N TYR A 265 9.50 -13.81 2.96
CA TYR A 265 8.91 -12.67 2.24
C TYR A 265 7.72 -13.08 1.36
N ALA A 266 7.91 -14.07 0.48
CA ALA A 266 6.89 -14.55 -0.44
C ALA A 266 5.67 -15.15 0.30
N ASP A 267 5.91 -15.86 1.40
CA ASP A 267 4.85 -16.45 2.23
C ASP A 267 4.06 -15.35 2.96
N ILE A 268 4.74 -14.31 3.47
CA ILE A 268 4.12 -13.16 4.13
C ILE A 268 3.21 -12.39 3.16
N VAL A 269 3.69 -12.11 1.95
CA VAL A 269 2.89 -11.36 0.97
C VAL A 269 1.84 -12.23 0.27
N GLY A 270 1.97 -13.56 0.36
CA GLY A 270 1.03 -14.53 -0.19
C GLY A 270 1.10 -14.69 -1.70
N GLU A 271 2.23 -14.34 -2.32
CA GLU A 271 2.40 -14.42 -3.77
C GLU A 271 3.86 -14.74 -4.17
N TYR A 272 4.03 -15.12 -5.44
CA TYR A 272 5.37 -15.38 -5.97
C TYR A 272 6.16 -14.09 -6.15
N VAL A 273 7.26 -13.96 -5.40
CA VAL A 273 8.15 -12.80 -5.47
C VAL A 273 9.50 -13.23 -6.01
N ALA A 274 9.77 -12.89 -7.27
CA ALA A 274 10.98 -13.33 -7.99
C ALA A 274 12.31 -12.95 -7.29
N ALA A 275 12.34 -11.84 -6.54
CA ALA A 275 13.54 -11.43 -5.79
C ALA A 275 13.82 -12.30 -4.55
N TYR A 276 12.81 -13.04 -4.08
CA TYR A 276 12.85 -13.90 -2.89
C TYR A 276 12.63 -15.39 -3.21
N SER A 277 12.64 -15.76 -4.49
CA SER A 277 12.46 -17.14 -4.98
C SER A 277 13.73 -17.75 -5.54
#